data_AF-A0A0Q6RTA1-F1
#
_entry.id   AF-A0A0Q6RTA1-F1
#
_cell.length_a   1.000
_cell.length_b   1.000
_cell.length_c   1.000
_cell.angle_alpha   90.00
_cell.angle_beta   90.00
_cell.angle_gamma   90.00
#
_symmetry.space_group_name_H-M   'P 1'
#
loop_
_entity.id
_entity.type
_entity.pdbx_description
1 polymer ?
#
loop_
_entity_poly.entity_id
_entity_poly.type
_entity_poly.pdbx_seq_one_letter_code
_entity_poly.pdbx_strand_id
1 'polypeptide(L)'
;MEAFRAAAYCLIAYSLVAPALFGDLSSPIYFVNWAPPGLRHFVLIASAVFAAAIASPVVVPQLSGTMRPALFTATWVMLTVLPVGFYADWQRREAISLFNADIEIQHSFFLSIRKVPREHQLYVHSAALKACIPYIWSYRNMSLVRIDPNVAVNVLPPDWIARCNIKRTH
;
A
#
# COMPACT_ATOMS: atom_id res chain seq x y z
N MET A 1 -37.08 4.21 3.16
CA MET A 1 -36.54 3.38 2.05
C MET A 1 -35.29 3.97 1.42
N GLU A 2 -35.23 5.28 1.14
CA GLU A 2 -34.06 5.91 0.49
C GLU A 2 -32.75 5.78 1.28
N ALA A 3 -32.77 5.94 2.60
CA ALA A 3 -31.58 5.74 3.44
C ALA A 3 -31.02 4.31 3.37
N PHE A 4 -31.92 3.31 3.34
CA PHE A 4 -31.53 1.90 3.20
C PHE A 4 -30.87 1.64 1.83
N ARG A 5 -31.43 2.21 0.75
CA ARG A 5 -30.84 2.12 -0.59
C ARG A 5 -29.45 2.77 -0.65
N ALA A 6 -29.31 3.95 -0.08
CA ALA A 6 -28.01 4.64 0.00
C ALA A 6 -26.97 3.83 0.77
N ALA A 7 -27.34 3.27 1.93
CA ALA A 7 -26.45 2.41 2.71
C ALA A 7 -26.04 1.15 1.92
N ALA A 8 -26.98 0.51 1.22
CA ALA A 8 -26.70 -0.64 0.37
C ALA A 8 -25.69 -0.28 -0.74
N TYR A 9 -25.86 0.87 -1.40
CA TYR A 9 -24.90 1.32 -2.42
C TYR A 9 -23.52 1.63 -1.85
N CYS A 10 -23.42 2.22 -0.66
CA CYS A 10 -22.13 2.40 0.02
C CYS A 10 -21.43 1.07 0.29
N LEU A 11 -22.17 0.08 0.81
CA LEU A 11 -21.64 -1.25 1.07
C LEU A 11 -21.16 -1.92 -0.21
N ILE A 12 -21.92 -1.82 -1.30
CA ILE A 12 -21.53 -2.34 -2.62
C ILE A 12 -20.26 -1.63 -3.11
N ALA A 13 -20.21 -0.29 -3.08
CA ALA A 13 -19.05 0.47 -3.52
C ALA A 13 -17.80 0.11 -2.72
N TYR A 14 -17.91 0.03 -1.39
CA TYR A 14 -16.81 -0.43 -0.54
C TYR A 14 -16.39 -1.86 -0.87
N SER A 15 -17.35 -2.77 -1.04
CA SER A 15 -17.08 -4.18 -1.31
C SER A 15 -16.43 -4.43 -2.66
N LEU A 16 -16.60 -3.51 -3.62
CA LEU A 16 -15.90 -3.56 -4.90
C LEU A 16 -14.51 -2.92 -4.82
N VAL A 17 -14.40 -1.73 -4.22
CA VAL A 17 -13.16 -0.94 -4.22
C VAL A 17 -12.12 -1.48 -3.25
N ALA A 18 -12.52 -1.90 -2.05
CA ALA A 18 -11.58 -2.38 -1.04
C ALA A 18 -10.80 -3.62 -1.50
N PRO A 19 -11.44 -4.71 -2.00
CA PRO A 19 -10.69 -5.86 -2.49
C PRO A 19 -9.92 -5.56 -3.77
N ALA A 20 -10.45 -4.68 -4.63
CA ALA A 20 -9.73 -4.25 -5.82
C ALA A 20 -8.42 -3.54 -5.46
N LEU A 21 -8.34 -2.77 -4.38
CA LEU A 21 -7.11 -2.07 -3.99
C LEU A 21 -6.23 -2.90 -3.06
N PHE A 22 -6.82 -3.54 -2.05
CA PHE A 22 -6.13 -4.18 -0.93
C PHE A 22 -6.17 -5.71 -0.96
N GLY A 23 -6.91 -6.35 -1.86
CA GLY A 23 -7.02 -7.80 -1.94
C GLY A 23 -8.03 -8.43 -0.98
N ASP A 24 -8.58 -7.65 -0.05
CA ASP A 24 -9.64 -8.05 0.88
C ASP A 24 -10.43 -6.84 1.42
N LEU A 25 -11.44 -7.12 2.26
CA LEU A 25 -12.35 -6.12 2.81
C LEU A 25 -11.87 -5.47 4.12
N SER A 26 -10.94 -6.07 4.87
CA SER A 26 -10.53 -5.59 6.19
C SER A 26 -9.23 -4.80 6.17
N SER A 27 -8.34 -5.08 5.22
CA SER A 27 -7.06 -4.40 5.00
C SER A 27 -7.13 -2.87 4.95
N PRO A 28 -8.14 -2.21 4.34
CA PRO A 28 -8.25 -0.76 4.41
C PRO A 28 -8.34 -0.23 5.85
N ILE A 29 -9.02 -0.96 6.75
CA ILE A 29 -9.20 -0.56 8.15
C ILE A 29 -7.86 -0.61 8.90
N TYR A 30 -7.07 -1.66 8.66
CA TYR A 30 -5.72 -1.78 9.22
C TYR A 30 -4.77 -0.75 8.63
N PHE A 31 -4.89 -0.46 7.34
CA PHE A 31 -4.06 0.51 6.64
C PHE A 31 -4.21 1.92 7.23
N VAL A 32 -5.39 2.30 7.70
CA VAL A 32 -5.58 3.58 8.40
C VAL A 32 -4.62 3.74 9.60
N ASN A 33 -4.22 2.65 10.25
CA ASN A 33 -3.35 2.69 11.42
C ASN A 33 -1.83 2.67 11.12
N TRP A 34 -1.44 2.64 9.84
CA TRP A 34 -0.04 2.66 9.40
C TRP A 34 0.71 3.92 9.82
N ALA A 35 0.06 5.08 9.72
CA ALA A 35 0.75 6.38 9.69
C ALA A 35 0.90 6.99 11.09
N PRO A 36 1.95 7.80 11.32
CA PRO A 36 2.03 8.65 12.51
C PRO A 36 0.74 9.45 12.67
N PRO A 37 0.24 9.64 13.90
CA PRO A 37 -1.07 10.25 14.14
C PRO A 37 -1.29 11.56 13.38
N GLY A 38 -0.31 12.48 13.36
CA GLY A 38 -0.45 13.77 12.66
C GLY A 38 -0.71 13.62 11.15
N LEU A 39 0.14 12.85 10.47
CA LEU A 39 0.00 12.62 9.02
C LEU A 39 -1.27 11.82 8.70
N ARG A 40 -1.61 10.84 9.54
CA ARG A 40 -2.82 10.04 9.42
C ARG A 40 -4.08 10.90 9.37
N HIS A 41 -4.29 11.75 10.38
CA HIS A 41 -5.50 12.57 10.45
C HIS A 41 -5.56 13.55 9.28
N PHE A 42 -4.42 14.15 8.89
CA PHE A 42 -4.37 15.04 7.75
C PHE A 42 -4.82 14.35 6.45
N VAL A 43 -4.25 13.18 6.13
CA VAL A 43 -4.60 12.43 4.91
C VAL A 43 -6.07 12.00 4.91
N LEU A 44 -6.59 11.51 6.04
CA LEU A 44 -7.98 11.08 6.15
C LEU A 44 -8.96 12.24 5.99
N ILE A 45 -8.70 13.37 6.65
CA ILE A 45 -9.56 14.55 6.59
C ILE A 45 -9.49 15.16 5.19
N ALA A 46 -8.28 15.35 4.63
CA ALA A 46 -8.12 15.92 3.29
C ALA A 46 -8.84 15.04 2.25
N SER A 47 -8.61 13.73 2.25
CA SER A 47 -9.26 12.80 1.33
C SER A 47 -10.79 12.78 1.50
N ALA A 48 -11.31 12.88 2.72
CA ALA A 48 -12.75 12.97 2.98
C ALA A 48 -13.34 14.27 2.41
N VAL A 49 -12.67 15.41 2.61
CA VAL A 49 -13.11 16.71 2.06
C VAL A 49 -13.14 16.67 0.53
N PHE A 50 -12.08 16.14 -0.11
CA PHE A 50 -12.05 16.00 -1.57
C PHE A 50 -13.12 15.03 -2.08
N ALA A 51 -13.32 13.89 -1.42
CA ALA A 51 -14.37 12.95 -1.79
C ALA A 51 -15.77 13.57 -1.66
N ALA A 52 -16.02 14.38 -0.62
CA ALA A 52 -17.27 15.10 -0.43
C ALA A 52 -17.48 16.17 -1.52
N ALA A 53 -16.43 16.91 -1.89
CA ALA A 53 -16.48 17.86 -2.99
C ALA A 53 -16.83 17.17 -4.32
N ILE A 54 -16.18 16.04 -4.63
CA ILE A 54 -16.45 15.23 -5.83
C ILE A 54 -17.88 14.68 -5.81
N ALA A 55 -18.38 14.19 -4.67
CA ALA A 55 -19.73 13.65 -4.55
C ALA A 55 -20.83 14.73 -4.44
N SER A 56 -20.47 16.01 -4.47
CA SER A 56 -21.41 17.11 -4.29
C SER A 56 -22.37 17.28 -5.49
N PRO A 57 -23.60 17.79 -5.27
CA PRO A 57 -24.52 18.14 -6.36
C PRO A 57 -23.95 19.11 -7.38
N VAL A 58 -22.99 19.95 -6.96
CA VAL A 58 -22.41 20.98 -7.80
C VAL A 58 -21.47 20.35 -8.83
N VAL A 59 -20.68 19.36 -8.42
CA VAL A 59 -19.71 18.69 -9.29
C VAL A 59 -20.36 17.59 -10.13
N VAL A 60 -21.29 16.81 -9.55
CA VAL A 60 -21.96 15.70 -10.25
C VAL A 60 -23.49 15.85 -10.16
N PRO A 61 -24.08 16.82 -10.89
CA PRO A 61 -25.51 17.14 -10.79
C PRO A 61 -26.42 15.99 -11.28
N GLN A 62 -25.94 15.17 -12.21
CA GLN A 62 -26.70 14.07 -12.82
C GLN A 62 -26.90 12.87 -11.89
N LEU A 63 -26.09 12.76 -10.83
CA LEU A 63 -26.13 11.61 -9.93
C LEU A 63 -27.24 11.79 -8.90
N SER A 64 -28.09 10.76 -8.77
CA SER A 64 -29.18 10.76 -7.80
C SER A 64 -28.66 10.89 -6.36
N GLY A 65 -29.48 11.48 -5.49
CA GLY A 65 -29.12 11.68 -4.08
C GLY A 65 -28.75 10.36 -3.37
N THR A 66 -29.30 9.23 -3.79
CA THR A 66 -29.01 7.91 -3.22
C THR A 66 -27.69 7.30 -3.67
N MET A 67 -27.18 7.63 -4.86
CA MET A 67 -25.91 7.09 -5.37
C MET A 67 -24.69 7.92 -4.92
N ARG A 68 -24.89 9.19 -4.55
CA ARG A 68 -23.80 10.07 -4.09
C ARG A 68 -23.01 9.52 -2.90
N PRO A 69 -23.63 8.94 -1.85
CA PRO A 69 -22.89 8.30 -0.77
C PRO A 69 -21.95 7.19 -1.25
N ALA A 70 -22.36 6.40 -2.25
CA ALA A 70 -21.51 5.36 -2.82
C ALA A 70 -20.31 5.93 -3.59
N LEU A 71 -20.52 7.00 -4.37
CA LEU A 71 -19.44 7.74 -5.02
C LEU A 71 -18.46 8.32 -4.00
N PHE A 72 -18.98 8.91 -2.91
CA PHE A 72 -18.17 9.40 -1.80
C PHE A 72 -17.30 8.28 -1.22
N THR A 73 -17.90 7.14 -0.87
CA THR A 73 -17.18 6.00 -0.28
C THR A 73 -16.08 5.49 -1.21
N ALA A 74 -16.39 5.24 -2.49
CA ALA A 74 -15.41 4.77 -3.46
C ALA A 74 -14.24 5.75 -3.61
N THR A 75 -14.57 7.03 -3.78
CA THR A 75 -13.57 8.10 -3.97
C THR A 75 -12.71 8.28 -2.74
N TRP A 76 -13.30 8.25 -1.55
CA TRP A 76 -12.57 8.42 -0.30
C TRP A 76 -11.56 7.29 -0.06
N VAL A 77 -11.96 6.04 -0.29
CA VAL A 77 -11.05 4.89 -0.19
C VAL A 77 -9.90 5.01 -1.19
N MET A 78 -10.20 5.37 -2.45
CA MET A 78 -9.17 5.57 -3.48
C MET A 78 -8.20 6.71 -3.12
N LEU A 79 -8.71 7.88 -2.72
CA LEU A 79 -7.90 9.05 -2.38
C LEU A 79 -7.05 8.85 -1.12
N THR A 80 -7.45 7.93 -0.23
CA THR A 80 -6.65 7.59 0.94
C THR A 80 -5.41 6.77 0.58
N VAL A 81 -5.53 5.84 -0.37
CA VAL A 81 -4.48 4.86 -0.67
C VAL A 81 -3.64 5.21 -1.90
N LEU A 82 -4.25 5.73 -2.96
CA LEU A 82 -3.54 5.96 -4.23
C LEU A 82 -2.40 6.97 -4.08
N PRO A 83 -2.60 8.17 -3.50
CA PRO A 83 -1.51 9.14 -3.35
C PRO A 83 -0.37 8.60 -2.48
N VAL A 84 -0.70 7.92 -1.37
CA VAL A 84 0.29 7.31 -0.48
C VAL A 84 1.08 6.23 -1.21
N GLY A 85 0.39 5.37 -1.96
CA GLY A 85 1.03 4.29 -2.71
C GLY A 85 1.93 4.78 -3.83
N PHE A 86 1.50 5.78 -4.60
CA PHE A 86 2.33 6.40 -5.63
C PHE A 86 3.55 7.10 -5.03
N TYR A 87 3.36 7.87 -3.95
CA TYR A 87 4.47 8.51 -3.24
C TYR A 87 5.47 7.49 -2.71
N ALA A 88 4.98 6.40 -2.10
CA ALA A 88 5.83 5.36 -1.56
C ALA A 88 6.63 4.61 -2.64
N ASP A 89 6.00 4.31 -3.78
CA ASP A 89 6.69 3.71 -4.92
C ASP A 89 7.71 4.66 -5.56
N TRP A 90 7.40 5.94 -5.66
CA TRP A 90 8.33 6.94 -6.20
C TRP A 90 9.58 7.04 -5.33
N GLN A 91 9.41 7.25 -4.03
CA GLN A 91 10.52 7.32 -3.06
C GLN A 91 11.37 6.05 -3.06
N ARG A 92 10.73 4.87 -3.16
CA ARG A 92 11.44 3.59 -3.26
C ARG A 92 12.31 3.51 -4.52
N ARG A 93 11.75 3.86 -5.69
CA ARG A 93 12.49 3.84 -6.97
C ARG A 93 13.67 4.80 -6.97
N GLU A 94 13.47 6.00 -6.44
CA GLU A 94 14.53 7.00 -6.31
C GLU A 94 15.65 6.50 -5.38
N ALA A 95 15.29 6.00 -4.19
CA ALA A 95 16.26 5.48 -3.24
C ALA A 95 17.06 4.29 -3.80
N ILE A 96 16.40 3.36 -4.50
CA ILE A 96 17.07 2.21 -5.14
C ILE A 96 18.01 2.68 -6.26
N SER A 97 17.56 3.63 -7.10
CA SER A 97 18.40 4.21 -8.16
C SER A 97 19.65 4.88 -7.60
N LEU A 98 19.54 5.62 -6.50
CA LEU A 98 20.66 6.28 -5.84
C LEU A 98 21.57 5.28 -5.11
N PHE A 99 21.00 4.18 -4.63
CA PHE A 99 21.74 3.15 -3.90
C PHE A 99 22.75 2.41 -4.79
N ASN A 100 22.50 2.34 -6.11
CA ASN A 100 23.34 1.67 -7.09
C ASN A 100 23.64 0.21 -6.68
N ALA A 101 22.57 -0.60 -6.63
CA ALA A 101 22.63 -2.02 -6.28
C ALA A 101 23.26 -2.83 -7.41
N ASP A 102 23.91 -3.95 -7.07
CA ASP A 102 24.42 -4.91 -8.06
C ASP A 102 23.26 -5.67 -8.71
N ILE A 103 22.27 -6.04 -7.89
CA ILE A 103 21.02 -6.70 -8.30
C ILE A 103 19.89 -6.25 -7.36
N GLU A 104 18.67 -6.20 -7.90
CA GLU A 104 17.50 -5.71 -7.19
C GLU A 104 16.22 -6.46 -7.56
N ILE A 105 15.26 -6.44 -6.64
CA ILE A 105 13.88 -6.88 -6.85
C ILE A 105 12.99 -5.71 -6.48
N GLN A 106 12.03 -5.41 -7.36
CA GLN A 106 11.10 -4.31 -7.18
C GLN A 106 9.68 -4.76 -7.48
N HIS A 107 8.83 -4.77 -6.45
CA HIS A 107 7.38 -4.89 -6.62
C HIS A 107 6.70 -3.55 -6.28
N SER A 108 5.58 -3.27 -6.94
CA SER A 108 4.81 -2.07 -6.63
C SER A 108 4.25 -2.12 -5.21
N PHE A 109 4.01 -0.94 -4.66
CA PHE A 109 3.33 -0.78 -3.37
C PHE A 109 1.95 -1.44 -3.39
N PHE A 110 1.20 -1.31 -4.49
CA PHE A 110 -0.14 -1.89 -4.60
C PHE A 110 -0.12 -3.43 -4.63
N LEU A 111 0.90 -4.03 -5.27
CA LEU A 111 1.08 -5.48 -5.19
C LEU A 111 1.42 -5.90 -3.75
N SER A 112 2.21 -5.09 -3.07
CA SER A 112 2.65 -5.30 -1.70
C SER A 112 1.49 -5.33 -0.70
N ILE A 113 0.62 -4.32 -0.71
CA ILE A 113 -0.53 -4.27 0.21
C ILE A 113 -1.53 -5.40 -0.03
N ARG A 114 -1.64 -5.91 -1.27
CA ARG A 114 -2.52 -7.05 -1.59
C ARG A 114 -2.00 -8.41 -1.11
N LYS A 115 -0.73 -8.47 -0.72
CA LYS A 115 -0.05 -9.72 -0.35
C LYS A 115 0.17 -9.86 1.18
N VAL A 116 -0.22 -8.87 1.99
CA VAL A 116 0.08 -8.81 3.44
C VAL A 116 -1.20 -8.79 4.31
N PRO A 117 -1.43 -9.75 5.23
CA PRO A 117 -0.89 -11.11 5.31
C PRO A 117 -1.98 -12.15 5.07
N ARG A 118 -1.75 -13.16 4.21
CA ARG A 118 -2.58 -14.38 4.28
C ARG A 118 -1.92 -15.51 5.04
N GLU A 119 -0.63 -15.83 4.86
CA GLU A 119 -0.05 -16.93 5.67
C GLU A 119 1.49 -16.82 5.90
N HIS A 120 2.21 -15.90 5.23
CA HIS A 120 3.68 -15.88 5.26
C HIS A 120 4.24 -14.45 5.27
N GLN A 121 5.00 -14.10 6.31
CA GLN A 121 5.77 -12.85 6.44
C GLN A 121 6.99 -12.75 5.50
N LEU A 122 7.10 -13.66 4.53
CA LEU A 122 8.27 -13.84 3.66
C LEU A 122 8.17 -13.08 2.33
N TYR A 123 7.07 -12.36 2.08
CA TYR A 123 6.92 -11.61 0.84
C TYR A 123 7.85 -10.40 0.83
N VAL A 124 8.96 -10.51 0.10
CA VAL A 124 9.89 -9.41 -0.11
C VAL A 124 9.30 -8.43 -1.12
N HIS A 125 8.88 -7.27 -0.62
CA HIS A 125 8.35 -6.19 -1.46
C HIS A 125 9.42 -5.60 -2.40
N SER A 126 10.59 -5.36 -1.84
CA SER A 126 11.75 -4.90 -2.59
C SER A 126 13.01 -5.18 -1.81
N ALA A 127 14.01 -5.71 -2.49
CA ALA A 127 15.32 -6.00 -1.94
C ALA A 127 16.40 -5.57 -2.92
N ALA A 128 17.56 -5.26 -2.38
CA ALA A 128 18.75 -4.88 -3.14
C ALA A 128 19.96 -5.61 -2.55
N LEU A 129 20.91 -5.97 -3.42
CA LEU A 129 22.18 -6.54 -3.03
C LEU A 129 23.29 -5.59 -3.47
N LYS A 130 24.21 -5.27 -2.57
CA LYS A 130 25.38 -4.43 -2.89
C LYS A 130 26.62 -5.00 -2.23
N ALA A 131 27.63 -5.33 -3.01
CA ALA A 131 28.85 -6.02 -2.56
C ALA A 131 28.53 -7.27 -1.72
N CYS A 132 27.55 -8.07 -2.15
CA CYS A 132 27.04 -9.25 -1.44
C CYS A 132 26.43 -8.97 -0.04
N ILE A 133 26.13 -7.71 0.29
CA ILE A 133 25.41 -7.34 1.50
C ILE A 133 23.93 -7.13 1.13
N PRO A 134 22.99 -7.88 1.73
CA PRO A 134 21.58 -7.76 1.40
C PRO A 134 20.89 -6.62 2.15
N TYR A 135 19.99 -5.94 1.44
CA TYR A 135 19.15 -4.84 1.94
C TYR A 135 17.69 -5.08 1.55
N ILE A 136 16.77 -4.62 2.39
CA ILE A 136 15.33 -4.62 2.11
C ILE A 136 14.77 -3.21 2.23
N TRP A 137 13.72 -2.92 1.47
CA TRP A 137 13.00 -1.66 1.60
C TRP A 137 12.14 -1.63 2.87
N SER A 138 12.32 -0.62 3.70
CA SER A 138 11.47 -0.35 4.86
C SER A 138 10.50 0.77 4.56
N TYR A 139 9.21 0.47 4.47
CA TYR A 139 8.15 1.49 4.34
C TYR A 139 8.02 2.39 5.57
N ARG A 140 8.52 1.95 6.73
CA ARG A 140 8.54 2.77 7.94
C ARG A 140 9.60 3.85 7.87
N ASN A 141 10.80 3.49 7.41
CA ASN A 141 11.95 4.40 7.37
C ASN A 141 12.13 5.06 6.01
N MET A 142 11.35 4.64 5.00
CA MET A 142 11.46 5.06 3.61
C MET A 142 12.90 4.94 3.09
N SER A 143 13.56 3.81 3.42
CA SER A 143 14.96 3.58 3.09
C SER A 143 15.28 2.09 2.94
N LEU A 144 16.39 1.81 2.26
CA LEU A 144 16.99 0.47 2.23
C LEU A 144 17.73 0.22 3.54
N VAL A 145 17.34 -0.84 4.25
CA VAL A 145 17.97 -1.25 5.50
C VAL A 145 18.65 -2.59 5.31
N ARG A 146 19.86 -2.73 5.86
CA ARG A 146 20.60 -4.00 5.84
C ARG A 146 19.78 -5.06 6.58
N ILE A 147 19.68 -6.25 5.99
CA ILE A 147 19.02 -7.37 6.65
C ILE A 147 20.05 -8.32 7.27
N ASP A 148 19.68 -8.91 8.40
CA ASP A 148 20.48 -9.92 9.07
C ASP A 148 20.60 -11.18 8.19
N PRO A 149 21.77 -11.83 8.10
CA PRO A 149 21.94 -13.04 7.31
C PRO A 149 20.95 -14.16 7.67
N ASN A 150 20.55 -14.30 8.94
CA ASN A 150 19.58 -15.30 9.38
C ASN A 150 18.18 -15.04 8.81
N VAL A 151 17.83 -13.78 8.58
CA VAL A 151 16.57 -13.38 7.93
C VAL A 151 16.72 -13.51 6.41
N ALA A 152 17.85 -13.06 5.86
CA ALA A 152 18.14 -13.04 4.43
C ALA A 152 17.94 -14.40 3.75
N VAL A 153 18.41 -15.48 4.38
CA VAL A 153 18.29 -16.85 3.85
C VAL A 153 16.85 -17.31 3.65
N ASN A 154 15.88 -16.75 4.39
CA ASN A 154 14.48 -17.17 4.28
C ASN A 154 13.67 -16.30 3.31
N VAL A 155 14.17 -15.13 2.93
CA VAL A 155 13.39 -14.11 2.21
C VAL A 155 13.97 -13.80 0.83
N LEU A 156 15.29 -13.93 0.64
CA LEU A 156 15.93 -13.64 -0.65
C LEU A 156 15.77 -14.77 -1.65
N PRO A 157 15.86 -14.47 -2.97
CA PRO A 157 15.91 -15.50 -3.99
C PRO A 157 17.06 -16.49 -3.78
N PRO A 158 16.86 -17.80 -4.04
CA PRO A 158 17.89 -18.82 -3.87
C PRO A 158 19.18 -18.56 -4.67
N ASP A 159 19.08 -17.97 -5.85
CA ASP A 159 20.23 -17.62 -6.70
C ASP A 159 21.10 -16.52 -6.07
N TRP A 160 20.50 -15.55 -5.38
CA TRP A 160 21.24 -14.51 -4.66
C TRP A 160 21.99 -15.11 -3.46
N ILE A 161 21.32 -15.99 -2.71
CA ILE A 161 21.89 -16.69 -1.56
C ILE A 161 23.10 -17.52 -1.99
N ALA A 162 22.96 -18.28 -3.09
CA ALA A 162 24.04 -19.10 -3.64
C ALA A 162 25.20 -18.24 -4.15
N ARG A 163 24.92 -17.20 -4.95
CA ARG A 163 25.94 -16.33 -5.57
C ARG A 163 26.82 -15.64 -4.53
N CYS A 164 26.23 -15.17 -3.44
CA CYS A 164 26.93 -14.43 -2.39
C CYS A 164 27.25 -15.26 -1.15
N ASN A 165 27.04 -16.58 -1.21
CA ASN A 165 27.33 -17.52 -0.13
C ASN A 165 26.74 -17.06 1.22
N ILE A 166 25.50 -16.54 1.20
CA ILE A 166 24.82 -16.02 2.38
C ILE A 166 24.45 -17.19 3.28
N LYS A 167 24.96 -17.19 4.52
CA LYS A 167 24.72 -18.26 5.50
C LYS A 167 24.16 -17.70 6.80
N ARG A 168 23.44 -18.56 7.52
CA ARG A 168 23.03 -18.29 8.90
C ARG A 168 24.28 -18.15 9.77
N THR A 169 24.27 -17.15 10.64
CA THR A 169 25.29 -16.99 11.67
C THR A 169 24.78 -17.69 12.92
N HIS A 170 25.40 -18.83 13.25
CA HIS A 170 25.17 -19.59 14.48
C HIS A 170 25.81 -18.91 15.68
#